data_AF-A0A7Y2GWQ3-F1
#
_entry.id   AF-A0A7Y2GWQ3-F1
#
_cell.length_a   1.000
_cell.length_b   1.000
_cell.length_c   1.000
_cell.angle_alpha   90.00
_cell.angle_beta   90.00
_cell.angle_gamma   90.00
#
_symmetry.space_group_name_H-M   'P 1'
#
loop_
_entity.id
_entity.type
_entity.pdbx_description
1 polymer ?
#
loop_
_entity_poly.entity_id
_entity_poly.type
_entity_poly.pdbx_seq_one_letter_code
_entity_poly.pdbx_strand_id
1 'polypeptide(L)'
;MPPAARVSDWTSHFSLPLNTGPGSPNVMIGFLRAWRAVPVAAAAGLQAALTAVETTMTSLETATKTAPDPASKSTALAVETAAKTAANSTMASVMAQTGADIHICPKFASPSFVPHGPGVVLKASTTVIINNLPAARQGDKVVETLGGNNPISRGEIAVLIG
;
A
#
# COMPACT_ATOMS: atom_id res chain seq x y z
N MET A 1 2.80 -17.29 15.08
CA MET A 1 3.40 -17.00 13.77
C MET A 1 2.26 -16.95 12.76
N PRO A 2 2.04 -15.81 12.07
CA PRO A 2 0.98 -15.69 11.07
C PRO A 2 1.28 -16.51 9.79
N PRO A 3 0.24 -16.93 9.06
CA PRO A 3 0.35 -17.50 7.72
C PRO A 3 1.15 -16.61 6.75
N ALA A 4 1.95 -17.22 5.88
CA ALA A 4 2.72 -16.51 4.86
C ALA A 4 1.81 -15.94 3.76
N ALA A 5 2.06 -14.69 3.35
CA ALA A 5 1.31 -14.05 2.27
C ALA A 5 1.92 -14.36 0.90
N ARG A 6 1.07 -14.41 -0.12
CA ARG A 6 1.42 -14.82 -1.48
C ARG A 6 0.65 -13.99 -2.50
N VAL A 7 1.09 -14.08 -3.75
CA VAL A 7 0.28 -13.62 -4.89
C VAL A 7 -1.11 -14.24 -4.79
N SER A 8 -2.13 -13.44 -5.05
CA SER A 8 -3.56 -13.79 -4.99
C SER A 8 -4.18 -13.98 -3.60
N ASP A 9 -3.40 -13.91 -2.51
CA ASP A 9 -4.00 -13.84 -1.18
C ASP A 9 -4.78 -12.53 -1.01
N TRP A 10 -5.88 -12.58 -0.27
CA TRP A 10 -6.81 -11.45 -0.20
C TRP A 10 -6.29 -10.37 0.73
N THR A 11 -6.64 -9.13 0.40
CA THR A 11 -6.55 -7.98 1.29
C THR A 11 -7.92 -7.65 1.87
N SER A 12 -7.98 -6.88 2.95
CA SER A 12 -9.24 -6.60 3.67
C SER A 12 -10.09 -5.53 2.99
N HIS A 13 -9.50 -4.79 2.07
CA HIS A 13 -10.18 -3.71 1.37
C HIS A 13 -10.68 -4.20 0.00
N PHE A 14 -12.01 -4.24 -0.14
CA PHE A 14 -12.73 -4.82 -1.29
C PHE A 14 -12.42 -6.29 -1.59
N SER A 15 -11.81 -7.02 -0.64
CA SER A 15 -11.44 -8.43 -0.82
C SER A 15 -10.59 -8.67 -2.07
N LEU A 16 -9.76 -7.69 -2.44
CA LEU A 16 -8.96 -7.78 -3.65
C LEU A 16 -7.71 -8.61 -3.42
N PRO A 17 -7.34 -9.47 -4.38
CA PRO A 17 -6.12 -10.26 -4.30
C PRO A 17 -4.87 -9.37 -4.37
N LEU A 18 -3.81 -9.76 -3.68
CA LEU A 18 -2.45 -9.28 -3.93
C LEU A 18 -2.08 -9.56 -5.39
N ASN A 19 -1.89 -8.50 -6.16
CA ASN A 19 -1.80 -8.52 -7.62
C ASN A 19 -0.87 -7.40 -8.11
N THR A 20 -0.59 -7.32 -9.41
CA THR A 20 0.42 -6.43 -10.04
C THR A 20 1.86 -6.80 -9.71
N GLY A 21 2.21 -6.96 -8.44
CA GLY A 21 3.50 -7.44 -8.00
C GLY A 21 3.75 -8.88 -8.47
N PRO A 22 4.95 -9.20 -8.99
CA PRO A 22 5.23 -10.52 -9.53
C PRO A 22 5.28 -11.62 -8.46
N GLY A 23 5.43 -11.26 -7.19
CA GLY A 23 5.84 -12.18 -6.14
C GLY A 23 7.32 -12.56 -6.29
N SER A 24 7.78 -13.44 -5.41
CA SER A 24 9.09 -14.06 -5.55
C SER A 24 9.23 -14.79 -6.90
N PRO A 25 10.33 -14.59 -7.65
CA PRO A 25 10.55 -15.28 -8.91
C PRO A 25 10.73 -16.81 -8.76
N ASN A 26 11.12 -17.29 -7.57
CA ASN A 26 11.52 -18.69 -7.38
C ASN A 26 11.10 -19.33 -6.05
N VAL A 27 10.54 -18.58 -5.09
CA VAL A 27 10.03 -19.14 -3.84
C VAL A 27 8.50 -19.24 -3.91
N MET A 28 8.02 -20.47 -3.95
CA MET A 28 6.61 -20.81 -3.93
C MET A 28 6.19 -21.25 -2.53
N ILE A 29 5.01 -20.82 -2.10
CA ILE A 29 4.36 -21.19 -0.85
C ILE A 29 2.96 -21.71 -1.21
N GLY A 30 2.66 -22.98 -0.95
CA GLY A 30 1.40 -23.59 -1.37
C GLY A 30 1.06 -23.33 -2.85
N PHE A 31 2.03 -23.54 -3.75
CA PHE A 31 1.93 -23.35 -5.21
C PHE A 31 1.75 -21.91 -5.73
N LEU A 32 1.77 -20.89 -4.86
CA LEU A 32 1.74 -19.47 -5.26
C LEU A 32 3.04 -18.77 -4.85
N ARG A 33 3.44 -17.75 -5.60
CA ARG A 33 4.68 -17.01 -5.33
C ARG A 33 4.58 -16.26 -4.02
N ALA A 34 5.60 -16.36 -3.17
CA ALA A 34 5.66 -15.63 -1.91
C ALA A 34 5.61 -14.11 -2.14
N TRP A 35 4.84 -13.38 -1.33
CA TRP A 35 4.76 -11.92 -1.39
C TRP A 35 5.84 -11.30 -0.51
N ARG A 36 6.55 -10.30 -1.04
CA ARG A 36 7.72 -9.69 -0.41
C ARG A 36 7.48 -8.21 -0.12
N ALA A 37 7.94 -7.79 1.03
CA ALA A 37 7.82 -6.44 1.54
C ALA A 37 9.04 -5.58 1.20
N VAL A 38 8.96 -4.29 1.55
CA VAL A 38 10.04 -3.32 1.40
C VAL A 38 11.28 -3.75 2.19
N PRO A 39 12.50 -3.61 1.64
CA PRO A 39 13.72 -3.88 2.39
C PRO A 39 13.76 -3.06 3.68
N VAL A 40 14.23 -3.66 4.78
CA VAL A 40 14.27 -3.02 6.11
C VAL A 40 15.00 -1.66 6.07
N ALA A 41 16.06 -1.55 5.27
CA ALA A 41 16.83 -0.32 5.11
C ALA A 41 16.01 0.84 4.50
N ALA A 42 15.02 0.56 3.65
CA ALA A 42 14.18 1.56 3.00
C ALA A 42 12.85 1.81 3.73
N ALA A 43 12.41 0.85 4.56
CA ALA A 43 11.08 0.87 5.18
C ALA A 43 10.82 2.11 6.04
N ALA A 44 11.79 2.53 6.86
CA ALA A 44 11.62 3.69 7.75
C ALA A 44 11.48 5.02 6.99
N GLY A 45 12.32 5.23 5.97
CA GLY A 45 12.27 6.44 5.14
C GLY A 45 10.97 6.52 4.33
N LEU A 46 10.55 5.40 3.74
CA LEU A 46 9.28 5.34 3.01
C LEU A 46 8.07 5.51 3.93
N GLN A 47 8.09 4.93 5.14
CA GLN A 47 7.04 5.13 6.14
C GLN A 47 6.91 6.61 6.53
N ALA A 48 8.02 7.31 6.76
CA ALA A 48 8.00 8.73 7.09
C ALA A 48 7.42 9.58 5.94
N ALA A 49 7.81 9.28 4.69
CA ALA A 49 7.27 9.95 3.51
C ALA A 49 5.75 9.72 3.38
N LEU A 50 5.28 8.48 3.57
CA LEU A 50 3.85 8.15 3.51
C LEU A 50 3.05 8.82 4.62
N THR A 51 3.59 8.92 5.83
CA THR A 51 2.94 9.66 6.93
C THR A 51 2.83 11.16 6.62
N ALA A 52 3.84 11.76 5.99
CA ALA A 52 3.78 13.16 5.55
C ALA A 52 2.73 13.38 4.45
N VAL A 53 2.64 12.45 3.48
CA VAL A 53 1.59 12.47 2.45
C VAL A 53 0.21 12.34 3.09
N GLU A 54 0.00 11.34 3.96
CA GLU A 54 -1.29 11.10 4.63
C GLU A 54 -1.75 12.31 5.46
N THR A 55 -0.83 12.96 6.18
CA THR A 55 -1.11 14.18 6.94
C THR A 55 -1.57 15.31 6.02
N THR A 56 -0.84 15.52 4.92
CA THR A 56 -1.17 16.56 3.93
C THR A 56 -2.52 16.29 3.27
N MET A 57 -2.76 15.05 2.82
CA MET A 57 -4.01 14.68 2.16
C MET A 57 -5.20 14.79 3.12
N THR A 58 -5.05 14.39 4.38
CA THR A 58 -6.11 14.53 5.39
C THR A 58 -6.49 16.00 5.60
N SER A 59 -5.51 16.91 5.59
CA SER A 59 -5.77 18.35 5.70
C SER A 59 -6.55 18.90 4.49
N LEU A 60 -6.19 18.49 3.26
CA LEU A 60 -6.86 18.91 2.04
C LEU A 60 -8.28 18.34 1.94
N GLU A 61 -8.45 17.06 2.30
CA GLU A 61 -9.78 16.45 2.36
C GLU A 61 -10.69 17.16 3.37
N THR A 62 -10.14 17.56 4.51
CA THR A 62 -10.88 18.33 5.51
C THR A 62 -11.30 19.68 4.93
N ALA A 63 -10.38 20.41 4.29
CA ALA A 63 -10.69 21.67 3.63
C ALA A 63 -11.81 21.53 2.58
N THR A 64 -11.77 20.47 1.75
CA THR A 64 -12.83 20.18 0.78
C THR A 64 -14.16 19.84 1.44
N LYS A 65 -14.14 19.07 2.54
CA LYS A 65 -15.36 18.66 3.29
C LYS A 65 -16.00 19.84 4.03
N THR A 66 -15.21 20.78 4.54
CA THR A 66 -15.68 21.91 5.36
C THR A 66 -15.91 23.20 4.59
N ALA A 67 -15.67 23.23 3.28
CA ALA A 67 -15.87 24.41 2.45
C ALA A 67 -17.33 24.93 2.54
N PRO A 68 -17.54 26.23 2.82
CA PRO A 68 -18.86 26.77 3.21
C PRO A 68 -19.85 26.92 2.04
N ASP A 69 -19.37 26.94 0.81
CA ASP A 69 -20.19 27.18 -0.38
C ASP A 69 -19.70 26.35 -1.59
N PRO A 70 -20.53 26.19 -2.65
CA PRO A 70 -20.16 25.39 -3.81
C PRO A 70 -18.90 25.87 -4.56
N ALA A 71 -18.64 27.17 -4.59
CA ALA A 71 -17.48 27.72 -5.30
C ALA A 71 -16.18 27.41 -4.53
N SER A 72 -16.16 27.67 -3.23
CA SER A 72 -15.01 27.32 -2.38
C SER A 72 -14.77 25.81 -2.32
N LYS A 73 -15.82 25.00 -2.36
CA LYS A 73 -15.71 23.54 -2.46
C LYS A 73 -15.08 23.09 -3.77
N SER A 74 -15.47 23.70 -4.90
CA SER A 74 -14.87 23.42 -6.21
C SER A 74 -13.38 23.75 -6.23
N THR A 75 -12.99 24.90 -5.68
CA THR A 75 -11.57 25.30 -5.58
C THR A 75 -10.78 24.34 -4.68
N ALA A 76 -11.31 24.01 -3.49
CA ALA A 76 -10.65 23.07 -2.58
C ALA A 76 -10.49 21.67 -3.19
N LEU A 77 -11.53 21.16 -3.88
CA LEU A 77 -11.48 19.88 -4.57
C LEU A 77 -10.45 19.87 -5.71
N ALA A 78 -10.29 20.98 -6.44
CA ALA A 78 -9.27 21.08 -7.48
C ALA A 78 -7.85 21.02 -6.89
N VAL A 79 -7.60 21.71 -5.78
CA VAL A 79 -6.32 21.66 -5.06
C VAL A 79 -6.05 20.26 -4.51
N GLU A 80 -7.05 19.64 -3.87
CA GLU A 80 -6.96 18.27 -3.36
C GLU A 80 -6.64 17.26 -4.47
N THR A 81 -7.34 17.36 -5.61
CA THR A 81 -7.16 16.46 -6.76
C THR A 81 -5.76 16.60 -7.35
N ALA A 82 -5.28 17.84 -7.52
CA ALA A 82 -3.94 18.10 -8.03
C ALA A 82 -2.85 17.54 -7.08
N ALA A 83 -2.99 17.79 -5.77
CA ALA A 83 -2.04 17.32 -4.77
C ALA A 83 -2.01 15.78 -4.67
N LYS A 84 -3.18 15.11 -4.65
CA LYS A 84 -3.26 13.64 -4.63
C LYS A 84 -2.70 13.02 -5.91
N THR A 85 -2.93 13.62 -7.07
CA THR A 85 -2.37 13.12 -8.34
C THR A 85 -0.84 13.23 -8.34
N ALA A 86 -0.29 14.35 -7.87
CA ALA A 86 1.14 14.56 -7.76
C ALA A 86 1.79 13.61 -6.73
N ALA A 87 1.16 13.45 -5.56
CA ALA A 87 1.64 12.53 -4.52
C ALA A 87 1.61 11.08 -4.99
N ASN A 88 0.52 10.64 -5.62
CA ASN A 88 0.40 9.27 -6.13
C ASN A 88 1.49 8.94 -7.16
N SER A 89 1.70 9.80 -8.17
CA SER A 89 2.76 9.59 -9.17
C SER A 89 4.18 9.57 -8.56
N THR A 90 4.47 10.48 -7.64
CA THR A 90 5.77 10.57 -6.96
C THR A 90 6.03 9.32 -6.10
N MET A 91 5.07 8.96 -5.25
CA MET A 91 5.22 7.84 -4.33
C MET A 91 5.20 6.49 -5.06
N ALA A 92 4.45 6.37 -6.17
CA ALA A 92 4.48 5.19 -7.02
C ALA A 92 5.89 4.92 -7.56
N SER A 93 6.59 5.96 -8.02
CA SER A 93 7.97 5.84 -8.48
C SER A 93 8.92 5.41 -7.36
N VAL A 94 8.77 5.97 -6.16
CA VAL A 94 9.58 5.60 -4.99
C VAL A 94 9.34 4.14 -4.59
N MET A 95 8.08 3.70 -4.54
CA MET A 95 7.74 2.31 -4.21
C MET A 95 8.31 1.32 -5.23
N ALA A 96 8.23 1.63 -6.52
CA ALA A 96 8.79 0.80 -7.59
C ALA A 96 10.31 0.55 -7.44
N GLN A 97 11.05 1.52 -6.91
CA GLN A 97 12.49 1.41 -6.70
C GLN A 97 12.88 0.49 -5.52
N THR A 98 11.94 0.16 -4.63
CA THR A 98 12.23 -0.68 -3.46
C THR A 98 12.43 -2.15 -3.80
N GLY A 99 11.95 -2.59 -4.98
CA GLY A 99 11.92 -4.01 -5.37
C GLY A 99 10.85 -4.85 -4.65
N ALA A 100 10.08 -4.26 -3.73
CA ALA A 100 8.97 -4.91 -3.05
C ALA A 100 7.85 -5.30 -4.04
N ASP A 101 7.05 -6.29 -3.66
CA ASP A 101 5.84 -6.61 -4.42
C ASP A 101 4.78 -5.54 -4.17
N ILE A 102 4.21 -5.03 -5.26
CA ILE A 102 3.28 -3.88 -5.28
C ILE A 102 1.87 -4.38 -5.50
N HIS A 103 0.93 -4.02 -4.63
CA HIS A 103 -0.50 -4.21 -4.83
C HIS A 103 -1.14 -2.93 -5.37
N ILE A 104 -2.04 -3.03 -6.34
CA ILE A 104 -2.82 -1.87 -6.79
C ILE A 104 -4.21 -1.92 -6.15
N CYS A 105 -4.56 -0.82 -5.47
CA CYS A 105 -5.88 -0.62 -4.91
C CYS A 105 -6.72 0.25 -5.86
N PRO A 106 -7.85 -0.26 -6.39
CA PRO A 106 -8.75 0.51 -7.24
C PRO A 106 -9.66 1.46 -6.43
N LYS A 107 -9.47 1.59 -5.10
CA LYS A 107 -10.25 2.56 -4.32
C LYS A 107 -9.96 3.97 -4.81
N PHE A 108 -11.01 4.76 -4.92
CA PHE A 108 -10.90 6.20 -5.09
C PHE A 108 -10.90 6.92 -3.72
N ALA A 109 -10.01 7.88 -3.57
CA ALA A 109 -9.76 8.65 -2.34
C ALA A 109 -10.78 9.77 -2.14
N SER A 110 -11.99 9.46 -1.65
CA SER A 110 -13.03 10.46 -1.36
C SER A 110 -12.52 11.64 -0.51
N PRO A 111 -12.92 12.91 -0.80
CA PRO A 111 -13.92 13.34 -1.78
C PRO A 111 -13.40 13.53 -3.21
N SER A 112 -12.09 13.51 -3.45
CA SER A 112 -11.55 13.44 -4.81
C SER A 112 -11.70 12.03 -5.39
N PHE A 113 -11.85 11.92 -6.71
CA PHE A 113 -11.95 10.63 -7.40
C PHE A 113 -10.58 10.14 -7.88
N VAL A 114 -9.51 10.46 -7.14
CA VAL A 114 -8.15 10.01 -7.45
C VAL A 114 -7.96 8.59 -6.90
N PRO A 115 -7.45 7.61 -7.68
CA PRO A 115 -7.10 6.30 -7.15
C PRO A 115 -6.09 6.37 -6.00
N HIS A 116 -6.24 5.51 -5.00
CA HIS A 116 -5.26 5.35 -3.91
C HIS A 116 -3.86 4.97 -4.41
N GLY A 117 -3.78 4.33 -5.57
CA GLY A 117 -2.54 4.02 -6.26
C GLY A 117 -1.91 2.69 -5.84
N PRO A 118 -0.62 2.49 -6.17
CA PRO A 118 0.12 1.33 -5.72
C PRO A 118 0.34 1.35 -4.20
N GLY A 119 0.54 0.18 -3.63
CA GLY A 119 0.88 0.01 -2.24
C GLY A 119 1.85 -1.13 -2.02
N VAL A 120 2.62 -1.03 -0.95
CA VAL A 120 3.64 -2.00 -0.56
C VAL A 120 3.51 -2.37 0.90
N VAL A 121 4.05 -3.52 1.29
CA VAL A 121 4.14 -3.88 2.70
C VAL A 121 5.40 -3.26 3.30
N LEU A 122 5.27 -2.42 4.31
CA LEU A 122 6.40 -1.74 4.96
C LEU A 122 6.96 -2.51 6.16
N LYS A 123 6.07 -3.16 6.92
CA LYS A 123 6.40 -3.94 8.10
C LYS A 123 6.01 -5.39 7.87
N ALA A 124 7.00 -6.26 7.88
CA ALA A 124 6.88 -7.69 7.59
C ALA A 124 7.81 -8.51 8.51
N SER A 125 8.17 -9.74 8.14
CA SER A 125 9.10 -10.57 8.90
C SER A 125 10.46 -9.90 9.10
N THR A 126 11.04 -10.00 10.29
CA THR A 126 12.43 -9.53 10.56
C THR A 126 13.45 -10.64 10.43
N THR A 127 13.02 -11.89 10.27
CA THR A 127 13.89 -13.08 10.30
C THR A 127 13.78 -13.93 9.04
N VAL A 128 12.66 -13.88 8.32
CA VAL A 128 12.45 -14.63 7.08
C VAL A 128 12.55 -13.68 5.89
N ILE A 129 13.63 -13.85 5.14
CA ILE A 129 13.98 -13.02 3.99
C ILE A 129 13.90 -13.88 2.72
N ILE A 130 13.10 -13.45 1.75
CA ILE A 130 12.88 -14.11 0.47
C ILE A 130 13.39 -13.20 -0.64
N ASN A 131 14.41 -13.65 -1.37
CA ASN A 131 15.12 -12.86 -2.39
C ASN A 131 15.55 -11.48 -1.88
N ASN A 132 16.26 -11.45 -0.74
CA ASN A 132 16.73 -10.23 -0.07
C ASN A 132 15.63 -9.26 0.42
N LEU A 133 14.36 -9.68 0.39
CA LEU A 133 13.24 -8.88 0.86
C LEU A 133 12.50 -9.58 2.00
N PRO A 134 12.02 -8.86 3.02
CA PRO A 134 11.22 -9.45 4.09
C PRO A 134 9.97 -10.18 3.57
N ALA A 135 9.69 -11.38 4.08
CA ALA A 135 8.49 -12.12 3.72
C ALA A 135 7.25 -11.49 4.35
N ALA A 136 6.24 -11.17 3.55
CA ALA A 136 4.96 -10.67 4.02
C ALA A 136 4.08 -11.81 4.57
N ARG A 137 3.18 -11.46 5.48
CA ARG A 137 2.36 -12.39 6.25
C ARG A 137 0.92 -11.89 6.33
N GLN A 138 0.01 -12.78 6.67
CA GLN A 138 -1.34 -12.39 7.05
C GLN A 138 -1.29 -11.36 8.19
N GLY A 139 -2.07 -10.30 8.06
CA GLY A 139 -2.12 -9.17 9.00
C GLY A 139 -1.07 -8.08 8.75
N ASP A 140 -0.01 -8.34 7.97
CA ASP A 140 0.86 -7.29 7.49
C ASP A 140 0.05 -6.36 6.55
N LYS A 141 0.42 -5.08 6.54
CA LYS A 141 -0.40 -4.02 5.92
C LYS A 141 0.21 -3.59 4.60
N VAL A 142 -0.60 -3.63 3.54
CA VAL A 142 -0.31 -2.86 2.33
C VAL A 142 -0.60 -1.40 2.64
N VAL A 143 0.41 -0.55 2.49
CA VAL A 143 0.30 0.90 2.63
C VAL A 143 0.39 1.51 1.24
N GLU A 144 -0.68 2.19 0.85
CA GLU A 144 -0.88 2.76 -0.49
C GLU A 144 -0.32 4.19 -0.56
N THR A 145 -0.09 4.71 -1.78
CA THR A 145 0.57 6.01 -1.95
C THR A 145 -0.13 7.18 -1.27
N LEU A 146 -1.45 7.14 -1.19
CA LEU A 146 -2.27 8.18 -0.54
C LEU A 146 -2.63 7.83 0.91
N GLY A 147 -1.92 6.87 1.50
CA GLY A 147 -2.19 6.37 2.84
C GLY A 147 -3.28 5.32 2.87
N GLY A 148 -3.77 5.03 4.07
CA GLY A 148 -4.74 3.99 4.30
C GLY A 148 -4.13 2.66 4.74
N ASN A 149 -4.98 1.86 5.37
CA ASN A 149 -4.61 0.59 5.96
C ASN A 149 -5.32 -0.52 5.20
N ASN A 150 -4.57 -1.29 4.40
CA ASN A 150 -5.09 -2.46 3.71
C ASN A 150 -4.41 -3.75 4.20
N PRO A 151 -4.87 -4.33 5.33
CA PRO A 151 -4.29 -5.56 5.87
C PRO A 151 -4.49 -6.73 4.91
N ILE A 152 -3.46 -7.55 4.78
CA ILE A 152 -3.55 -8.86 4.12
C ILE A 152 -4.45 -9.76 4.98
N SER A 153 -5.63 -10.11 4.47
CA SER A 153 -6.67 -10.83 5.19
C SER A 153 -6.48 -12.35 5.14
N ARG A 154 -5.69 -12.86 4.21
CA ARG A 154 -5.45 -14.30 4.03
C ARG A 154 -3.98 -14.61 3.76
N GLY A 155 -3.55 -15.81 4.12
CA GLY A 155 -2.22 -16.35 3.81
C GLY A 155 -2.28 -17.87 3.74
N GLU A 156 -1.15 -18.52 3.44
CA GLU A 156 -1.04 -19.98 3.43
C GLU A 156 -0.95 -20.55 4.84
N ILE A 157 -2.01 -21.20 5.30
CA ILE A 157 -2.12 -21.70 6.67
C ILE A 157 -1.14 -22.83 7.00
N ALA A 158 -0.64 -23.56 5.99
CA ALA A 158 0.37 -24.60 6.18
C ALA A 158 1.79 -24.03 6.37
N VAL A 159 2.02 -22.74 6.08
CA VAL A 159 3.34 -22.10 6.16
C VAL A 159 3.25 -20.87 7.04
N LEU A 160 3.80 -20.98 8.25
CA LEU A 160 3.80 -19.90 9.24
C LEU A 160 5.17 -19.22 9.27
N ILE A 161 5.18 -17.89 9.22
CA ILE A 161 6.40 -17.08 9.20
C ILE A 161 6.46 -16.20 10.46
N GLY A 162 7.65 -16.15 11.07
CA GLY A 162 7.98 -15.33 12.25
C GLY A 162 8.09 -13.85 11.94
#